data_AF-A0A925PMG0-F1
#
_entry.id   AF-A0A925PMG0-F1
#
_cell.length_a   1.000
_cell.length_b   1.000
_cell.length_c   1.000
_cell.angle_alpha   90.00
_cell.angle_beta   90.00
_cell.angle_gamma   90.00
#
_symmetry.space_group_name_H-M   'P 1'
#
loop_
_entity.id
_entity.type
_entity.pdbx_description
1 polymer ?
#
loop_
_entity_poly.entity_id
_entity_poly.type
_entity_poly.pdbx_seq_one_letter_code
_entity_poly.pdbx_strand_id
1 'polypeptide(L)'
;MPRIASELTFGDHLGACQARWGIGRMDFMVPPGLYAIGQPSPSDPVLVTANYKMSYDLVRKALAGRNVWLLVLETYGINVWCAAGKGTFGTG
;
A
#
# COMPACT_ATOMS: atom_id res chain seq x y z
N MET A 1 7.68 2.81 -14.47
CA MET A 1 6.84 2.57 -13.27
C MET A 1 7.74 2.11 -12.13
N PRO A 2 7.51 2.57 -10.88
CA PRO A 2 8.33 2.18 -9.74
C PRO A 2 8.12 0.69 -9.40
N ARG A 3 9.23 -0.04 -9.27
CA ARG A 3 9.26 -1.41 -8.76
C ARG A 3 9.54 -1.39 -7.27
N ILE A 4 8.75 -2.11 -6.49
CA ILE A 4 8.82 -2.14 -5.03
C ILE A 4 9.18 -3.54 -4.53
N ALA A 5 9.87 -3.61 -3.40
CA ALA A 5 10.18 -4.87 -2.74
C ALA A 5 8.98 -5.37 -1.93
N SER A 6 8.75 -6.69 -1.93
CA SER A 6 7.80 -7.35 -1.02
C SER A 6 8.35 -7.50 0.39
N GLU A 7 9.67 -7.53 0.54
CA GLU A 7 10.34 -7.61 1.83
C GLU A 7 10.24 -6.28 2.58
N LEU A 8 9.87 -6.35 3.86
CA LEU A 8 9.81 -5.18 4.72
C LEU A 8 11.22 -4.89 5.24
N THR A 9 11.62 -3.63 5.14
CA THR A 9 12.88 -3.16 5.72
C THR A 9 12.71 -2.91 7.22
N PHE A 10 13.82 -2.80 7.95
CA PHE A 10 13.78 -2.37 9.35
C PHE A 10 13.11 -0.99 9.52
N GLY A 11 13.30 -0.08 8.56
CA GLY A 11 12.63 1.23 8.55
C GLY A 11 11.11 1.12 8.45
N ASP A 12 10.59 0.17 7.67
CA ASP A 12 9.15 -0.09 7.58
C ASP A 12 8.58 -0.56 8.93
N HIS A 13 9.30 -1.48 9.59
CA HIS A 13 8.92 -1.98 10.91
C HIS A 13 8.95 -0.88 11.97
N LEU A 14 10.03 -0.09 12.02
CA LEU A 14 10.16 1.01 12.95
C LEU A 14 9.08 2.08 12.73
N GLY A 15 8.82 2.46 11.48
CA GLY A 15 7.77 3.40 11.13
C GLY A 15 6.37 2.89 11.52
N ALA A 16 6.09 1.60 11.34
CA ALA A 16 4.85 1.00 11.78
C ALA A 16 4.70 1.01 13.31
N CYS A 17 5.77 0.76 14.06
CA CYS A 17 5.79 0.89 15.52
C CYS A 17 5.56 2.34 15.97
N GLN A 18 6.23 3.31 15.36
CA GLN A 18 6.03 4.74 15.62
C GLN A 18 4.58 5.17 15.38
N ALA A 19 4.00 4.78 14.24
CA ALA A 19 2.61 5.08 13.93
C ALA A 19 1.62 4.45 14.92
N ARG A 20 1.92 3.26 15.46
CA ARG A 20 1.12 2.62 16.53
C ARG A 20 1.20 3.35 17.86
N TRP A 21 2.33 3.99 18.15
CA TRP A 21 2.49 4.89 19.30
C TRP A 21 2.03 6.33 19.03
N GLY A 22 1.42 6.59 17.86
CA GLY A 22 0.88 7.91 17.51
C GLY A 22 1.89 8.91 16.95
N ILE A 23 3.16 8.51 16.81
CA ILE A 23 4.23 9.36 16.27
C ILE A 23 4.15 9.36 14.74
N GLY A 24 3.95 10.53 14.12
CA GLY A 24 3.89 10.68 12.66
C GLY A 24 2.73 9.92 11.99
N ARG A 25 1.73 9.47 12.77
CA ARG A 25 0.64 8.60 12.29
C ARG A 25 -0.19 9.25 11.18
N MET A 26 -0.42 10.56 11.27
CA MET A 26 -1.26 11.30 10.31
C MET A 26 -0.60 11.40 8.92
N ASP A 27 0.73 11.28 8.87
CA ASP A 27 1.52 11.37 7.63
C ASP A 27 2.06 10.01 7.18
N PHE A 28 1.61 8.91 7.80
CA PHE A 28 2.10 7.56 7.53
C PHE A 28 1.45 6.97 6.26
N MET A 29 1.85 7.53 5.12
CA MET A 29 1.25 7.31 3.80
C MET A 29 2.30 6.94 2.74
N VAL A 30 1.84 6.41 1.61
CA VAL A 30 2.63 6.13 0.40
C VAL A 30 2.06 6.96 -0.75
N PRO A 31 2.86 7.47 -1.69
CA PRO A 31 2.29 8.17 -2.85
C PRO A 31 1.28 7.28 -3.61
N PRO A 32 0.11 7.80 -3.99
CA PRO A 32 -0.81 7.05 -4.84
C PRO A 32 -0.19 6.79 -6.22
N GLY A 33 -0.56 5.68 -6.85
CA GLY A 33 -0.03 5.31 -8.16
C GLY A 33 0.04 3.81 -8.40
N LEU A 34 0.57 3.45 -9.57
CA LEU A 34 0.76 2.06 -9.99
C LEU A 34 2.20 1.61 -9.73
N TYR A 35 2.33 0.54 -8.94
CA TYR A 35 3.59 -0.06 -8.54
C TYR A 35 3.72 -1.48 -9.09
N ALA A 36 4.96 -1.89 -9.38
CA ALA A 36 5.27 -3.27 -9.78
C ALA A 36 5.85 -4.06 -8.60
N ILE A 37 5.28 -5.24 -8.30
CA ILE A 37 5.90 -6.26 -7.44
C ILE A 37 6.37 -7.41 -8.32
N GLY A 38 7.61 -7.85 -8.15
CA GLY A 38 8.22 -8.85 -9.04
C GLY A 38 8.53 -8.26 -10.41
N GLN A 39 8.26 -9.01 -11.48
CA GLN A 39 8.39 -8.59 -12.88
C GLN A 39 7.05 -8.80 -13.61
N PRO A 40 6.04 -7.95 -13.34
CA PRO A 40 4.73 -8.11 -13.95
C PRO A 40 4.75 -7.73 -15.44
N SER A 41 4.07 -8.56 -16.22
CA SER A 41 3.68 -8.34 -17.61
C SER A 41 2.35 -7.58 -17.70
N PRO A 42 1.97 -7.06 -18.87
CA PRO A 42 0.66 -6.42 -19.05
C PRO A 42 -0.56 -7.32 -18.77
N SER A 43 -0.38 -8.64 -18.82
CA SER A 43 -1.43 -9.63 -18.53
C SER A 43 -1.51 -10.02 -17.05
N ASP A 44 -0.54 -9.63 -16.22
CA ASP A 44 -0.55 -9.96 -14.80
C ASP A 44 -1.61 -9.17 -14.02
N PRO A 45 -2.12 -9.72 -12.91
CA PRO A 45 -3.26 -9.14 -12.21
C PRO A 45 -2.92 -7.79 -11.57
N VAL A 46 -3.93 -6.93 -11.51
CA VAL A 46 -3.90 -5.65 -10.77
C VAL A 46 -4.62 -5.84 -9.45
N LEU A 47 -3.91 -5.62 -8.35
CA LEU A 47 -4.48 -5.55 -7.00
C LEU A 47 -4.62 -4.08 -6.60
N VAL A 48 -5.77 -3.73 -6.04
CA VAL A 48 -6.07 -2.36 -5.62
C VAL A 48 -5.98 -2.25 -4.10
N THR A 49 -5.32 -1.22 -3.59
CA THR A 49 -5.22 -0.93 -2.15
C THR A 49 -5.25 0.58 -1.86
N ALA A 50 -5.27 0.92 -0.58
CA ALA A 50 -5.31 2.29 -0.08
C ALA A 50 -3.90 2.84 0.21
N ASN A 51 -3.71 4.16 0.18
CA ASN A 51 -2.40 4.79 0.42
C ASN A 51 -1.99 4.89 1.90
N TYR A 52 -2.74 4.28 2.82
CA TYR A 52 -2.29 4.09 4.21
C TYR A 52 -1.12 3.12 4.29
N LYS A 53 0.07 3.59 4.71
CA LYS A 53 1.32 2.83 4.59
C LYS A 53 1.30 1.47 5.30
N MET A 54 0.59 1.35 6.43
CA MET A 54 0.47 0.07 7.13
C MET A 54 -0.34 -0.96 6.32
N SER A 55 -1.41 -0.54 5.65
CA SER A 55 -2.18 -1.41 4.74
C SER A 55 -1.33 -1.80 3.54
N TYR A 56 -0.65 -0.83 2.92
CA TYR A 56 0.25 -1.05 1.80
C TYR A 56 1.37 -2.05 2.13
N ASP A 57 2.03 -1.91 3.28
CA ASP A 57 3.13 -2.79 3.70
C ASP A 57 2.65 -4.22 3.94
N LEU A 58 1.47 -4.40 4.54
CA LEU A 58 0.86 -5.73 4.70
C LEU A 58 0.55 -6.39 3.35
N VAL A 59 0.00 -5.62 2.40
CA VAL A 59 -0.34 -6.13 1.06
C VAL A 59 0.92 -6.54 0.30
N ARG A 60 1.93 -5.67 0.19
CA ARG A 60 3.16 -6.02 -0.55
C ARG A 60 3.91 -7.21 0.07
N LYS A 61 3.90 -7.34 1.40
CA LYS A 61 4.48 -8.49 2.10
C LYS A 61 3.77 -9.79 1.74
N ALA A 62 2.44 -9.79 1.67
CA ALA A 62 1.65 -10.96 1.31
C ALA A 62 1.83 -11.40 -0.16
N LEU A 63 2.43 -10.54 -0.99
CA LEU A 63 2.65 -10.76 -2.42
C LEU A 63 4.09 -11.18 -2.74
N ALA A 64 4.88 -11.56 -1.73
CA ALA A 64 6.22 -12.09 -1.93
C ALA A 64 6.23 -13.26 -2.93
N GLY A 65 7.19 -13.22 -3.87
CA GLY A 65 7.33 -14.23 -4.92
C GLY A 65 6.30 -14.17 -6.04
N ARG A 66 5.45 -13.13 -6.10
CA ARG A 66 4.45 -12.96 -7.17
C ARG A 66 4.81 -11.82 -8.12
N ASN A 67 4.34 -11.92 -9.36
CA ASN A 67 4.37 -10.84 -10.34
C ASN A 67 2.98 -10.20 -10.39
N VAL A 68 2.85 -8.98 -9.88
CA VAL A 68 1.57 -8.28 -9.82
C VAL A 68 1.74 -6.78 -9.96
N TRP A 69 0.70 -6.12 -10.48
CA TRP A 69 0.55 -4.68 -10.40
C TRP A 69 -0.18 -4.33 -9.11
N LEU A 70 0.34 -3.37 -8.35
CA LEU A 70 -0.30 -2.84 -7.15
C LEU A 70 -0.74 -1.39 -7.41
N LEU A 71 -2.04 -1.18 -7.56
CA LEU A 71 -2.65 0.14 -7.69
C LEU A 71 -2.97 0.69 -6.30
N VAL A 72 -2.29 1.74 -5.89
CA VAL A 72 -2.50 2.44 -4.63
C VAL A 72 -3.37 3.66 -4.89
N LEU A 73 -4.59 3.66 -4.35
CA LEU A 73 -5.53 4.78 -4.46
C LEU A 73 -5.24 5.86 -3.43
N GLU A 74 -5.51 7.11 -3.79
CA GLU A 74 -5.50 8.23 -2.86
C GLU A 74 -6.68 8.09 -1.89
N THR A 75 -6.38 7.90 -0.61
CA THR A 75 -7.36 7.71 0.46
C THR A 75 -7.04 8.56 1.68
N TYR A 76 -6.16 9.56 1.53
CA TYR A 76 -5.68 10.46 2.57
C TYR A 76 -5.18 9.72 3.82
N GLY A 77 -4.47 8.61 3.60
CA GLY A 77 -3.89 7.81 4.68
C GLY A 77 -4.90 6.98 5.47
N ILE A 78 -6.07 6.72 4.89
CA ILE A 78 -7.12 5.91 5.50
C ILE A 78 -7.05 4.47 4.96
N ASN A 79 -7.23 3.47 5.83
CA ASN A 79 -7.26 2.07 5.38
C ASN A 79 -8.43 1.77 4.42
N VAL A 80 -8.36 0.64 3.73
CA VAL A 80 -9.37 0.21 2.73
C VAL A 80 -10.81 0.26 3.27
N TRP A 81 -11.07 -0.34 4.44
CA TRP A 81 -12.43 -0.44 4.98
C TRP A 81 -13.05 0.93 5.29
N CYS A 82 -12.31 1.77 6.02
CA CYS A 82 -12.76 3.10 6.38
C CYS A 82 -12.85 4.03 5.16
N ALA A 83 -11.93 3.90 4.21
CA ALA A 83 -11.92 4.69 2.98
C ALA A 83 -13.10 4.31 2.07
N ALA A 84 -13.50 3.03 2.05
CA ALA A 84 -14.68 2.57 1.32
C ALA A 84 -15.96 3.13 1.93
N GLY A 85 -16.10 3.07 3.27
CA GLY A 85 -17.24 3.67 3.96
C GLY A 85 -17.34 5.19 3.79
N LYS A 86 -16.21 5.88 3.57
CA LYS A 86 -16.15 7.33 3.28
C LYS A 86 -16.28 7.66 1.79
N GLY A 87 -16.34 6.68 0.90
CA GLY A 87 -16.43 6.87 -0.56
C GLY A 87 -15.11 7.19 -1.27
N THR A 88 -14.00 7.38 -0.54
CA THR A 88 -12.67 7.60 -1.14
C THR A 88 -12.03 6.33 -1.72
N PHE A 89 -12.54 5.15 -1.35
CA PHE A 89 -12.18 3.87 -1.96
C PHE A 89 -13.44 3.25 -2.57
N GLY A 90 -13.78 3.66 -3.78
CA GLY A 90 -15.00 3.24 -4.45
C GLY A 90 -14.98 3.61 -5.93
N THR A 91 -15.99 3.14 -6.66
CA THR A 91 -16.17 3.37 -8.10
C THR A 91 -17.21 4.46 -8.36
N GLY A 92 -17.27 5.47 -7.48
CA GLY A 92 -18.35 6.45 -7.39
C GLY A 92 -18.83 6.99 -8.74
#